data_AF-A0A6L9ILV9-F1
#
_entry.id   AF-A0A6L9ILV9-F1
#
_cell.length_a   1.000
_cell.length_b   1.000
_cell.length_c   1.000
_cell.angle_alpha   90.00
_cell.angle_beta   90.00
_cell.angle_gamma   90.00
#
_symmetry.space_group_name_H-M   'P 1'
#
loop_
_entity.id
_entity.type
_entity.pdbx_description
1 polymer ?
#
loop_
_entity_poly.entity_id
_entity_poly.type
_entity_poly.pdbx_seq_one_letter_code
_entity_poly.pdbx_strand_id
1 'polypeptide(L)'
;MSGLALSARSGRRLGGSRKYDLYLRRALFAWLMVFVIGGIIMILGPFTGEHTSGYLLGYLGVSVGLGIVLFIISPKRKRTTARRLIIFLLGMLLLLLAITTDHGNMQLEGLFFGALISLTHFAVIHYAIAKIIGPLVFGRVWCGWACWYAALFDQMPFKRSHGRINGRWGWLRYVHFALSMGLVLVFWFGYGYRDGVDGLSGLYWFLTGFLLYLLLGFILAVILKDNRAFCKYACPITVLLKASS
;
A
#
# COMPACT_ATOMS: atom_id res chain seq x y z
N MET A 1 24.01 63.35 19.01
CA MET A 1 24.37 62.47 20.15
C MET A 1 23.10 61.74 20.52
N SER A 2 22.87 60.56 19.95
CA SER A 2 23.04 59.24 20.60
C SER A 2 22.02 59.01 21.72
N GLY A 3 21.17 58.00 21.76
CA GLY A 3 21.03 56.79 20.94
C GLY A 3 19.94 55.89 21.55
N LEU A 4 19.55 54.87 20.78
CA LEU A 4 19.05 53.56 21.19
C LEU A 4 17.97 53.42 22.29
N ALA A 5 16.81 52.90 21.87
CA ALA A 5 16.17 51.77 22.57
C ALA A 5 15.26 50.97 21.62
N LEU A 6 15.89 50.30 20.65
CA LEU A 6 15.35 49.08 20.03
C LEU A 6 15.75 47.90 20.94
N SER A 7 14.80 47.20 21.56
CA SER A 7 14.90 45.75 21.82
C SER A 7 13.71 45.25 22.64
N ALA A 8 12.83 44.45 22.02
CA ALA A 8 12.15 43.30 22.65
C ALA A 8 11.12 42.66 21.68
N ARG A 9 11.58 42.14 20.54
CA ARG A 9 10.77 41.23 19.71
C ARG A 9 11.66 40.13 19.10
N SER A 10 12.23 39.25 19.93
CA SER A 10 12.99 38.09 19.42
C SER A 10 12.76 36.76 20.18
N GLY A 11 11.70 36.64 20.98
CA GLY A 11 11.48 35.45 21.82
C GLY A 11 10.69 34.28 21.23
N ARG A 12 10.29 34.28 19.95
CA ARG A 12 9.26 33.32 19.47
C ARG A 12 9.50 32.62 18.11
N ARG A 13 10.76 32.45 17.67
CA ARG A 13 11.09 31.68 16.43
C ARG A 13 12.07 30.51 16.58
N LEU A 14 12.67 30.28 17.75
CA LEU A 14 13.76 29.28 17.90
C LEU A 14 13.30 27.84 18.17
N GLY A 15 12.05 27.63 18.64
CA GLY A 15 11.52 26.28 18.91
C GLY A 15 11.08 25.49 17.66
N GLY A 16 10.89 26.17 16.53
CA GLY A 16 10.54 25.54 15.25
C GLY A 16 11.75 24.86 14.63
N SER A 17 12.85 25.60 14.45
CA SER A 17 14.08 25.15 13.77
C SER A 17 14.63 23.84 14.33
N ARG A 18 14.77 23.71 15.66
CA ARG A 18 15.31 22.51 16.31
C ARG A 18 14.46 21.25 16.12
N LYS A 19 13.13 21.42 16.04
CA LYS A 19 12.21 20.30 15.73
C LYS A 19 12.32 19.92 14.25
N TYR A 20 12.40 20.90 13.34
CA TYR A 20 12.61 20.65 11.91
C TYR A 20 13.92 19.89 11.66
N ASP A 21 15.03 20.26 12.31
CA ASP A 21 16.30 19.56 12.21
C ASP A 21 16.24 18.10 12.70
N LEU A 22 15.51 17.83 13.78
CA LEU A 22 15.35 16.48 14.29
C LEU A 22 14.53 15.60 13.33
N TYR A 23 13.44 16.13 12.77
CA TYR A 23 12.68 15.44 11.73
C TYR A 23 13.50 15.23 10.46
N LEU A 24 14.31 16.22 10.08
CA LEU A 24 15.19 16.15 8.92
C LEU A 24 16.26 15.08 9.09
N ARG A 25 16.93 15.01 10.24
CA ARG A 25 17.94 13.98 10.54
C ARG A 25 17.36 12.56 10.53
N ARG A 26 16.18 12.35 11.11
CA ARG A 26 15.50 11.03 11.09
C ARG A 26 15.05 10.65 9.69
N ALA A 27 14.57 11.62 8.91
CA ALA A 27 14.26 11.39 7.51
C ALA A 27 15.55 11.00 6.76
N LEU A 28 16.62 11.81 6.86
CA LEU A 28 17.91 11.55 6.21
C LEU A 28 18.49 10.17 6.54
N PHE A 29 18.32 9.69 7.77
CA PHE A 29 18.75 8.34 8.14
C PHE A 29 17.91 7.23 7.47
N ALA A 30 16.58 7.36 7.49
CA ALA A 30 15.70 6.44 6.75
C ALA A 30 16.00 6.46 5.24
N TRP A 31 16.45 7.60 4.73
CA TRP A 31 16.88 7.77 3.34
C TRP A 31 18.19 7.13 2.99
N LEU A 32 19.19 7.26 3.85
CA LEU A 32 20.45 6.54 3.69
C LEU A 32 20.16 5.04 3.57
N MET A 33 19.28 4.50 4.41
CA MET A 33 18.83 3.11 4.33
C MET A 33 18.15 2.78 2.99
N VAL A 34 17.18 3.58 2.53
CA VAL A 34 16.48 3.33 1.25
C VAL A 34 17.41 3.40 0.05
N PHE A 35 18.32 4.39 -0.01
CA PHE A 35 19.28 4.53 -1.10
C PHE A 35 20.38 3.48 -1.06
N VAL A 36 20.86 3.09 0.13
CA VAL A 36 21.83 2.01 0.28
C VAL A 36 21.20 0.68 -0.12
N ILE A 37 20.00 0.35 0.38
CA ILE A 37 19.31 -0.90 0.03
C ILE A 37 18.91 -0.90 -1.45
N GLY A 38 18.32 0.18 -1.95
CA GLY A 38 17.94 0.31 -3.36
C GLY A 38 19.14 0.28 -4.31
N GLY A 39 20.24 0.93 -3.93
CA GLY A 39 21.51 0.89 -4.65
C GLY A 39 22.13 -0.51 -4.64
N ILE A 40 22.12 -1.20 -3.50
CA ILE A 40 22.55 -2.60 -3.40
C ILE A 40 21.70 -3.49 -4.31
N ILE A 41 20.38 -3.34 -4.33
CA ILE A 41 19.49 -4.11 -5.23
C ILE A 41 19.76 -3.80 -6.70
N MET A 42 20.02 -2.55 -7.06
CA MET A 42 20.36 -2.17 -8.44
C MET A 42 21.74 -2.67 -8.88
N ILE A 43 22.71 -2.74 -7.96
CA ILE A 43 24.06 -3.22 -8.24
C ILE A 43 24.08 -4.75 -8.26
N LEU A 44 23.40 -5.42 -7.31
CA LEU A 44 23.43 -6.87 -7.14
C LEU A 44 22.37 -7.62 -7.97
N GLY A 45 21.23 -7.01 -8.27
CA GLY A 45 20.16 -7.61 -9.09
C GLY A 45 20.61 -8.06 -10.48
N PRO A 46 21.50 -7.33 -11.16
CA PRO A 46 22.13 -7.80 -12.39
C PRO A 46 22.98 -9.07 -12.22
N PHE A 47 23.57 -9.32 -11.07
CA PHE A 47 24.41 -10.51 -10.84
C PHE A 47 23.59 -11.78 -10.60
N THR A 48 22.28 -11.68 -10.37
CA THR A 48 21.38 -12.83 -10.17
C THR A 48 20.70 -13.30 -11.46
N GLY A 49 21.02 -12.71 -12.62
CA GLY A 49 20.50 -13.12 -13.93
C GLY A 49 19.14 -12.52 -14.32
N GLU A 50 18.48 -11.78 -13.41
CA GLU A 50 17.21 -11.10 -13.66
C GLU A 50 17.38 -9.57 -13.64
N HIS A 51 18.00 -9.04 -14.69
CA HIS A 51 18.30 -7.61 -14.80
C HIS A 51 17.03 -6.73 -14.71
N THR A 52 15.95 -7.11 -15.39
CA THR A 52 14.75 -6.27 -15.54
C THR A 52 13.97 -6.10 -14.23
N SER A 53 13.80 -7.18 -13.46
CA SER A 53 13.06 -7.16 -12.18
C SER A 53 13.83 -6.36 -11.11
N GLY A 54 15.15 -6.53 -11.05
CA GLY A 54 16.04 -5.77 -10.16
C GLY A 54 15.99 -4.25 -10.43
N TYR A 55 16.07 -3.83 -11.69
CA TYR A 55 15.98 -2.41 -12.04
C TYR A 55 14.60 -1.81 -11.74
N LEU A 56 13.52 -2.54 -12.04
CA LEU A 56 12.15 -2.09 -11.72
C LEU A 56 11.94 -1.93 -10.22
N LEU A 57 12.43 -2.89 -9.42
CA LEU A 57 12.32 -2.83 -7.96
C LEU A 57 13.14 -1.68 -7.37
N GLY A 58 14.37 -1.47 -7.86
CA GLY A 58 15.20 -0.33 -7.49
C GLY A 58 14.55 1.01 -7.84
N TYR A 59 14.03 1.13 -9.08
CA TYR A 59 13.34 2.33 -9.55
C TYR A 59 12.09 2.63 -8.72
N LEU A 60 11.30 1.61 -8.40
CA LEU A 60 10.17 1.70 -7.48
C LEU A 60 10.59 2.21 -6.12
N GLY A 61 11.63 1.62 -5.52
CA GLY A 61 12.14 2.00 -4.20
C GLY A 61 12.55 3.48 -4.14
N VAL A 62 13.35 3.92 -5.12
CA VAL A 62 13.81 5.33 -5.22
C VAL A 62 12.62 6.27 -5.45
N SER A 63 11.71 5.95 -6.36
CA SER A 63 10.55 6.78 -6.69
C SER A 63 9.59 6.94 -5.52
N VAL A 64 9.31 5.85 -4.78
CA VAL A 64 8.49 5.87 -3.57
C VAL A 64 9.16 6.69 -2.48
N GLY A 65 10.47 6.49 -2.29
CA GLY A 65 11.27 7.33 -1.43
C GLY A 65 11.01 8.80 -1.76
N LEU A 66 11.28 9.22 -3.00
CA LEU A 66 11.21 10.63 -3.42
C LEU A 66 9.83 11.22 -3.14
N GLY A 67 8.77 10.47 -3.43
CA GLY A 67 7.41 10.83 -3.05
C GLY A 67 7.28 11.12 -1.55
N ILE A 68 7.77 10.22 -0.69
CA ILE A 68 7.71 10.39 0.77
C ILE A 68 8.49 11.64 1.24
N VAL A 69 9.66 11.97 0.67
CA VAL A 69 10.35 13.24 0.99
C VAL A 69 9.50 14.43 0.63
N LEU A 70 9.01 14.45 -0.60
CA LEU A 70 8.18 15.56 -1.08
C LEU A 70 6.97 15.74 -0.17
N PHE A 71 6.37 14.65 0.33
CA PHE A 71 5.31 14.71 1.33
C PHE A 71 5.77 15.26 2.69
N ILE A 72 6.92 14.84 3.22
CA ILE A 72 7.44 15.28 4.53
C ILE A 72 7.81 16.76 4.49
N ILE A 73 8.55 17.21 3.47
CA ILE A 73 8.99 18.60 3.32
C ILE A 73 7.85 19.53 2.87
N SER A 74 6.79 18.97 2.28
CA SER A 74 5.63 19.75 1.86
C SER A 74 4.97 20.51 3.02
N PRO A 75 4.55 21.76 2.81
CA PRO A 75 3.77 22.51 3.77
C PRO A 75 2.52 21.74 4.19
N LYS A 76 2.13 21.81 5.48
CA LYS A 76 0.98 21.06 6.05
C LYS A 76 -0.30 21.18 5.21
N ARG A 77 -0.56 22.35 4.63
CA ARG A 77 -1.73 22.62 3.77
C ARG A 77 -1.74 21.80 2.48
N LYS A 78 -0.57 21.46 1.92
CA LYS A 78 -0.41 20.70 0.67
C LYS A 78 -0.15 19.20 0.90
N ARG A 79 0.18 18.79 2.13
CA ARG A 79 0.51 17.39 2.47
C ARG A 79 -0.56 16.39 2.03
N THR A 80 -1.84 16.70 2.26
CA THR A 80 -2.93 15.80 1.86
C THR A 80 -2.98 15.60 0.35
N THR A 81 -2.78 16.66 -0.43
CA THR A 81 -2.73 16.59 -1.89
C THR A 81 -1.50 15.82 -2.37
N ALA A 82 -0.32 16.11 -1.81
CA ALA A 82 0.90 15.38 -2.11
C ALA A 82 0.75 13.88 -1.83
N ARG A 83 0.21 13.52 -0.65
CA ARG A 83 -0.05 12.13 -0.27
C ARG A 83 -0.94 11.41 -1.29
N ARG A 84 -2.02 12.05 -1.73
CA ARG A 84 -2.94 11.45 -2.71
C ARG A 84 -2.28 11.22 -4.06
N LEU A 85 -1.48 12.18 -4.52
CA LEU A 85 -0.74 12.03 -5.76
C LEU A 85 0.25 10.87 -5.68
N ILE A 86 1.03 10.79 -4.60
CA ILE A 86 2.01 9.71 -4.41
C ILE A 86 1.33 8.34 -4.36
N ILE A 87 0.25 8.21 -3.58
CA ILE A 87 -0.50 6.95 -3.50
C ILE A 87 -1.12 6.60 -4.85
N PHE A 88 -1.65 7.58 -5.59
CA PHE A 88 -2.18 7.36 -6.92
C PHE A 88 -1.12 6.81 -7.87
N LEU A 89 0.01 7.52 -8.01
CA LEU A 89 1.10 7.11 -8.89
C LEU A 89 1.65 5.73 -8.51
N LEU A 90 1.90 5.50 -7.22
CA LEU A 90 2.40 4.22 -6.74
C LEU A 90 1.39 3.08 -6.96
N GLY A 91 0.13 3.30 -6.60
CA GLY A 91 -0.89 2.26 -6.74
C GLY A 91 -1.21 1.94 -8.19
N MET A 92 -1.21 2.93 -9.10
CA MET A 92 -1.38 2.69 -10.53
C MET A 92 -0.19 1.96 -11.13
N LEU A 93 1.03 2.27 -10.69
CA LEU A 93 2.22 1.53 -11.09
C LEU A 93 2.17 0.07 -10.61
N LEU A 94 1.77 -0.18 -9.36
CA LEU A 94 1.58 -1.55 -8.85
C LEU A 94 0.49 -2.31 -9.60
N LEU A 95 -0.61 -1.63 -9.97
CA LEU A 95 -1.67 -2.23 -10.78
C LEU A 95 -1.16 -2.56 -12.19
N LEU A 96 -0.41 -1.65 -12.82
CA LEU A 96 0.18 -1.88 -14.13
C LEU A 96 1.10 -3.11 -14.09
N LEU A 97 2.00 -3.17 -13.10
CA LEU A 97 2.89 -4.31 -12.92
C LEU A 97 2.11 -5.61 -12.72
N ALA A 98 1.05 -5.61 -11.92
CA ALA A 98 0.22 -6.80 -11.72
C ALA A 98 -0.48 -7.27 -13.01
N ILE A 99 -0.81 -6.37 -13.93
CA ILE A 99 -1.45 -6.70 -15.21
C ILE A 99 -0.44 -7.12 -16.27
N THR A 100 0.74 -6.50 -16.30
CA THR A 100 1.74 -6.70 -17.37
C THR A 100 2.75 -7.78 -17.06
N THR A 101 2.90 -8.18 -15.80
CA THR A 101 3.78 -9.27 -15.42
C THR A 101 3.04 -10.60 -15.43
N ASP A 102 3.74 -11.67 -15.76
CA ASP A 102 3.18 -13.03 -15.79
C ASP A 102 3.07 -13.66 -14.40
N HIS A 103 3.08 -12.84 -13.35
CA HIS A 103 2.96 -13.33 -11.98
C HIS A 103 1.50 -13.61 -11.59
N GLY A 104 0.55 -13.37 -12.50
CA GLY A 104 -0.83 -13.78 -12.41
C GLY A 104 -1.61 -13.10 -11.27
N ASN A 105 -2.41 -13.88 -10.53
CA ASN A 105 -3.36 -13.35 -9.56
C ASN A 105 -2.70 -12.84 -8.28
N MET A 106 -2.52 -11.51 -8.18
CA MET A 106 -1.99 -10.83 -6.99
C MET A 106 -3.05 -10.45 -5.94
N GLN A 107 -4.26 -11.01 -6.04
CA GLN A 107 -5.32 -10.82 -5.05
C GLN A 107 -5.35 -11.94 -4.01
N LEU A 108 -6.35 -11.89 -3.14
CA LEU A 108 -6.46 -12.83 -2.03
C LEU A 108 -6.74 -14.25 -2.55
N GLU A 109 -7.52 -14.36 -3.60
CA GLU A 109 -7.81 -15.62 -4.29
C GLU A 109 -6.53 -16.25 -4.83
N GLY A 110 -5.64 -15.43 -5.42
CA GLY A 110 -4.33 -15.89 -5.89
C GLY A 110 -3.39 -16.30 -4.76
N LEU A 111 -3.48 -15.66 -3.57
CA LEU A 111 -2.82 -16.19 -2.38
C LEU A 111 -3.32 -17.59 -2.04
N PHE A 112 -4.63 -17.84 -2.05
CA PHE A 112 -5.17 -19.15 -1.70
C PHE A 112 -4.84 -20.22 -2.74
N PHE A 113 -5.02 -19.94 -4.03
CA PHE A 113 -4.60 -20.86 -5.10
C PHE A 113 -3.10 -21.13 -5.02
N GLY A 114 -2.29 -20.08 -4.88
CA GLY A 114 -0.84 -20.21 -4.73
C GLY A 114 -0.46 -21.06 -3.52
N ALA A 115 -1.10 -20.87 -2.36
CA ALA A 115 -0.82 -21.63 -1.14
C ALA A 115 -1.20 -23.11 -1.26
N LEU A 116 -2.24 -23.45 -2.02
CA LEU A 116 -2.62 -24.83 -2.31
C LEU A 116 -1.65 -25.52 -3.30
N ILE A 117 -0.97 -24.74 -4.14
CA ILE A 117 0.07 -25.23 -5.05
C ILE A 117 1.41 -25.39 -4.32
N SER A 118 1.92 -24.31 -3.72
CA SER A 118 3.19 -24.29 -2.99
C SER A 118 3.35 -23.04 -2.11
N LEU A 119 3.99 -23.18 -0.96
CA LEU A 119 4.37 -22.04 -0.10
C LEU A 119 5.41 -21.12 -0.74
N THR A 120 6.15 -21.60 -1.73
CA THR A 120 7.16 -20.82 -2.48
C THR A 120 6.56 -20.07 -3.66
N HIS A 121 5.24 -20.15 -3.88
CA HIS A 121 4.59 -19.46 -4.98
C HIS A 121 4.73 -17.94 -4.85
N PHE A 122 4.90 -17.23 -5.98
CA PHE A 122 5.15 -15.78 -5.97
C PHE A 122 4.04 -15.01 -5.23
N ALA A 123 2.77 -15.32 -5.48
CA ALA A 123 1.63 -14.71 -4.79
C ALA A 123 1.70 -14.92 -3.26
N VAL A 124 2.13 -16.09 -2.79
CA VAL A 124 2.27 -16.40 -1.35
C VAL A 124 3.40 -15.57 -0.75
N ILE A 125 4.57 -15.57 -1.38
CA ILE A 125 5.74 -14.78 -0.95
C ILE A 125 5.39 -13.28 -0.93
N HIS A 126 4.72 -12.79 -1.98
CA HIS A 126 4.27 -11.40 -2.06
C HIS A 126 3.37 -11.04 -0.87
N TYR A 127 2.37 -11.87 -0.56
CA TYR A 127 1.48 -11.62 0.57
C TYR A 127 2.19 -11.68 1.92
N ALA A 128 3.09 -12.65 2.10
CA ALA A 128 3.90 -12.75 3.32
C ALA A 128 4.71 -11.47 3.55
N ILE A 129 5.45 -11.01 2.54
CA ILE A 129 6.28 -9.81 2.64
C ILE A 129 5.42 -8.54 2.72
N ALA A 130 4.54 -8.34 1.76
CA ALA A 130 3.83 -7.07 1.58
C ALA A 130 2.63 -6.90 2.52
N LYS A 131 2.02 -7.98 3.02
CA LYS A 131 0.76 -7.91 3.79
C LYS A 131 0.89 -8.45 5.22
N ILE A 132 1.96 -9.17 5.56
CA ILE A 132 2.24 -9.63 6.92
C ILE A 132 3.47 -8.92 7.49
N ILE A 133 4.65 -9.14 6.91
CA ILE A 133 5.92 -8.58 7.42
C ILE A 133 5.92 -7.06 7.38
N GLY A 134 5.55 -6.45 6.24
CA GLY A 134 5.52 -4.99 6.10
C GLY A 134 4.66 -4.31 7.18
N PRO A 135 3.41 -4.73 7.39
CA PRO A 135 2.56 -4.18 8.45
C PRO A 135 3.01 -4.48 9.89
N LEU A 136 3.74 -5.57 10.14
CA LEU A 136 4.38 -5.82 11.43
C LEU A 136 5.46 -4.76 11.73
N VAL A 137 6.24 -4.38 10.72
CA VAL A 137 7.34 -3.39 10.87
C VAL A 137 6.83 -1.95 10.85
N PHE A 138 5.92 -1.62 9.94
CA PHE A 138 5.50 -0.23 9.66
C PHE A 138 4.06 0.08 10.09
N GLY A 139 3.36 -0.90 10.67
CA GLY A 139 1.97 -0.78 11.09
C GLY A 139 0.98 -0.73 9.91
N ARG A 140 -0.28 -0.41 10.23
CA ARG A 140 -1.39 -0.28 9.24
C ARG A 140 -1.16 0.82 8.19
N VAL A 141 -0.17 1.69 8.39
CA VAL A 141 0.20 2.71 7.42
C VAL A 141 0.73 2.06 6.14
N TRP A 142 1.46 0.96 6.23
CA TRP A 142 2.05 0.24 5.08
C TRP A 142 1.03 -0.05 3.97
N CYS A 143 -0.06 -0.76 4.31
CA CYS A 143 -1.10 -1.12 3.34
C CYS A 143 -1.85 0.10 2.77
N GLY A 144 -1.86 1.23 3.49
CA GLY A 144 -2.53 2.44 3.06
C GLY A 144 -1.74 3.28 2.05
N TRP A 145 -0.44 3.03 1.89
CA TRP A 145 0.44 3.72 0.94
C TRP A 145 0.70 2.92 -0.34
N ALA A 146 0.83 1.60 -0.24
CA ALA A 146 1.14 0.70 -1.36
C ALA A 146 -0.06 -0.20 -1.71
N CYS A 147 -1.16 0.39 -2.20
CA CYS A 147 -2.35 -0.36 -2.59
C CYS A 147 -3.06 0.32 -3.76
N TRP A 148 -3.35 -0.45 -4.82
CA TRP A 148 -4.08 0.01 -6.00
C TRP A 148 -5.53 0.42 -5.67
N TYR A 149 -6.21 -0.24 -4.74
CA TYR A 149 -7.55 0.19 -4.32
C TYR A 149 -7.52 1.55 -3.59
N ALA A 150 -6.54 1.74 -2.71
CA ALA A 150 -6.34 3.01 -2.03
C ALA A 150 -6.07 4.15 -3.02
N ALA A 151 -5.31 3.88 -4.08
CA ALA A 151 -5.02 4.84 -5.16
C ALA A 151 -6.29 5.33 -5.86
N LEU A 152 -7.18 4.40 -6.22
CA LEU A 152 -8.44 4.73 -6.88
C LEU A 152 -9.41 5.42 -5.93
N PHE A 153 -9.63 4.86 -4.73
CA PHE A 153 -10.62 5.39 -3.81
C PHE A 153 -10.24 6.75 -3.21
N ASP A 154 -8.95 7.06 -3.05
CA ASP A 154 -8.52 8.37 -2.51
C ASP A 154 -8.87 9.54 -3.46
N GLN A 155 -9.19 9.29 -4.74
CA GLN A 155 -9.60 10.32 -5.72
C GLN A 155 -11.08 10.70 -5.63
N MET A 156 -11.91 9.86 -5.00
CA MET A 156 -13.35 10.11 -4.87
C MET A 156 -13.65 11.40 -4.06
N PRO A 157 -14.84 11.99 -4.20
CA PRO A 157 -15.17 13.28 -3.57
C PRO A 157 -15.28 13.21 -2.04
N PHE A 158 -15.45 12.02 -1.44
CA PHE A 158 -15.69 11.83 -0.01
C PHE A 158 -14.39 11.85 0.83
N LYS A 159 -13.72 13.00 0.77
CA LYS A 159 -12.37 13.24 1.28
C LYS A 159 -12.25 13.23 2.81
N ARG A 160 -13.36 13.35 3.54
CA ARG A 160 -13.40 13.32 5.00
C ARG A 160 -13.66 11.90 5.45
N SER A 161 -12.62 11.24 5.94
CA SER A 161 -12.75 9.92 6.55
C SER A 161 -13.05 10.11 8.04
N HIS A 162 -14.28 9.79 8.45
CA HIS A 162 -14.61 9.67 9.87
C HIS A 162 -13.89 8.46 10.49
N GLY A 163 -13.83 8.38 11.81
CA GLY A 163 -13.37 7.17 12.50
C GLY A 163 -14.19 5.94 12.07
N ARG A 164 -13.81 4.77 12.57
CA ARG A 164 -14.61 3.57 12.31
C ARG A 164 -15.97 3.75 13.00
N ILE A 165 -17.03 3.64 12.23
CA ILE A 165 -18.41 3.78 12.69
C ILE A 165 -18.71 2.56 13.59
N ASN A 166 -19.30 2.82 14.74
CA ASN A 166 -19.72 1.76 15.66
C ASN A 166 -20.83 0.93 14.99
N GLY A 167 -20.68 -0.39 15.01
CA GLY A 167 -21.66 -1.30 14.40
C GLY A 167 -21.03 -2.53 13.73
N ARG A 168 -21.88 -3.31 13.07
CA ARG A 168 -21.52 -4.61 12.48
C ARG A 168 -20.83 -4.53 11.11
N TRP A 169 -20.64 -3.34 10.54
CA TRP A 169 -19.88 -3.14 9.28
C TRP A 169 -18.51 -3.81 9.27
N GLY A 170 -17.92 -3.97 10.45
CA GLY A 170 -16.69 -4.69 10.66
C GLY A 170 -16.65 -6.16 10.29
N TRP A 171 -17.82 -6.81 10.20
CA TRP A 171 -17.97 -8.21 9.84
C TRP A 171 -17.76 -8.46 8.35
N LEU A 172 -17.99 -7.45 7.52
CA LEU A 172 -17.96 -7.58 6.07
C LEU A 172 -16.62 -8.10 5.54
N ARG A 173 -15.49 -7.68 6.11
CA ARG A 173 -14.15 -8.20 5.76
C ARG A 173 -13.96 -9.69 6.09
N TYR A 174 -14.58 -10.19 7.16
CA TYR A 174 -14.48 -11.60 7.53
C TYR A 174 -15.36 -12.43 6.59
N VAL A 175 -16.55 -11.93 6.27
CA VAL A 175 -17.43 -12.53 5.25
C VAL A 175 -16.71 -12.54 3.91
N HIS A 176 -16.13 -11.42 3.48
CA HIS A 176 -15.38 -11.34 2.23
C HIS A 176 -14.20 -12.31 2.20
N PHE A 177 -13.38 -12.35 3.25
CA PHE A 177 -12.27 -13.31 3.37
C PHE A 177 -12.76 -14.77 3.29
N ALA A 178 -13.82 -15.11 4.02
CA ALA A 178 -14.39 -16.45 4.01
C ALA A 178 -15.00 -16.82 2.65
N LEU A 179 -15.64 -15.87 1.96
CA LEU A 179 -16.18 -16.07 0.62
C LEU A 179 -15.06 -16.30 -0.40
N SER A 180 -13.99 -15.48 -0.39
CA SER A 180 -12.83 -15.68 -1.27
C SER A 180 -12.16 -17.03 -1.02
N MET A 181 -11.98 -17.41 0.25
CA MET A 181 -11.38 -18.70 0.61
C MET A 181 -12.28 -19.86 0.21
N GLY A 182 -13.57 -19.80 0.54
CA GLY A 182 -14.56 -20.83 0.21
C GLY A 182 -14.71 -21.01 -1.30
N LEU A 183 -14.70 -19.91 -2.07
CA LEU A 183 -14.72 -19.95 -3.52
C LEU A 183 -13.52 -20.75 -4.06
N VAL A 184 -12.30 -20.42 -3.63
CA VAL A 184 -11.10 -21.13 -4.07
C VAL A 184 -11.13 -22.61 -3.67
N LEU A 185 -11.55 -22.92 -2.44
CA LEU A 185 -11.66 -24.31 -1.96
C LEU A 185 -12.68 -25.12 -2.76
N VAL A 186 -13.83 -24.53 -3.13
CA VAL A 186 -14.84 -25.18 -3.97
C VAL A 186 -14.30 -25.44 -5.37
N PHE A 187 -13.61 -24.48 -5.98
CA PHE A 187 -12.98 -24.69 -7.29
C PHE A 187 -11.90 -25.77 -7.24
N TRP A 188 -11.06 -25.75 -6.21
CA TRP A 188 -9.96 -26.70 -6.06
C TRP A 188 -10.45 -28.12 -5.78
N PHE A 189 -11.27 -28.32 -4.75
CA PHE A 189 -11.69 -29.66 -4.30
C PHE A 189 -12.96 -30.15 -4.99
N GLY A 190 -13.88 -29.25 -5.37
CA GLY A 190 -15.14 -29.61 -6.00
C GLY A 190 -15.03 -29.79 -7.52
N TYR A 191 -14.25 -28.93 -8.19
CA TYR A 191 -14.12 -28.94 -9.65
C TYR A 191 -12.74 -29.37 -10.14
N GLY A 192 -11.77 -29.61 -9.24
CA GLY A 192 -10.40 -29.97 -9.62
C GLY A 192 -9.63 -28.85 -10.33
N TYR A 193 -10.10 -27.61 -10.23
CA TYR A 193 -9.53 -26.45 -10.94
C TYR A 193 -8.26 -25.94 -10.25
N ARG A 194 -7.14 -25.90 -10.99
CA ARG A 194 -5.81 -25.55 -10.46
C ARG A 194 -5.20 -24.30 -11.07
N ASP A 195 -5.71 -23.84 -12.21
CA ASP A 195 -5.11 -22.74 -13.00
C ASP A 195 -5.57 -21.36 -12.52
N GLY A 196 -5.82 -21.19 -11.22
CA GLY A 196 -6.39 -19.95 -10.66
C GLY A 196 -5.40 -18.84 -10.34
N VAL A 197 -4.10 -19.12 -10.49
CA VAL A 197 -3.03 -18.20 -10.05
C VAL A 197 -2.15 -17.70 -11.19
N ASP A 198 -1.75 -18.52 -12.16
CA ASP A 198 -0.76 -18.12 -13.18
C ASP A 198 -1.38 -17.87 -14.57
N GLY A 199 -0.61 -17.21 -15.45
CA GLY A 199 -0.96 -17.01 -16.85
C GLY A 199 -2.26 -16.26 -17.10
N LEU A 200 -2.89 -16.54 -18.25
CA LEU A 200 -4.13 -15.87 -18.67
C LEU A 200 -5.30 -16.14 -17.72
N SER A 201 -5.41 -17.35 -17.20
CA SER A 201 -6.47 -17.71 -16.25
C SER A 201 -6.30 -16.95 -14.93
N GLY A 202 -5.07 -16.88 -14.39
CA GLY A 202 -4.73 -16.05 -13.24
C GLY A 202 -5.05 -14.57 -13.47
N LEU A 203 -4.75 -14.04 -14.66
CA LEU A 203 -5.09 -12.68 -15.05
C LEU A 203 -6.62 -12.46 -15.09
N TYR A 204 -7.40 -13.40 -15.62
CA TYR A 204 -8.87 -13.29 -15.59
C TYR A 204 -9.42 -13.31 -14.18
N TRP A 205 -8.88 -14.16 -13.30
CA TRP A 205 -9.22 -14.15 -11.87
C TRP A 205 -8.89 -12.81 -11.23
N PHE A 206 -7.71 -12.27 -11.50
CA PHE A 206 -7.28 -10.97 -10.99
C PHE A 206 -8.19 -9.83 -11.46
N LEU A 207 -8.46 -9.73 -12.77
CA LEU A 207 -9.28 -8.66 -13.34
C LEU A 207 -10.73 -8.74 -12.87
N THR A 208 -11.29 -9.95 -12.81
CA THR A 208 -12.67 -10.16 -12.34
C THR A 208 -12.79 -9.81 -10.86
N GLY A 209 -11.89 -10.33 -10.01
CA GLY A 209 -11.83 -9.98 -8.60
C GLY A 209 -11.56 -8.50 -8.38
N PHE A 210 -10.71 -7.89 -9.21
CA PHE A 210 -10.39 -6.47 -9.17
C PHE A 210 -11.65 -5.62 -9.35
N LEU A 211 -12.44 -5.92 -10.38
CA LEU A 211 -13.68 -5.21 -10.68
C LEU A 211 -14.71 -5.40 -9.55
N LEU A 212 -14.87 -6.61 -9.03
CA LEU A 212 -15.79 -6.89 -7.92
C LEU A 212 -15.41 -6.13 -6.65
N TYR A 213 -14.12 -6.12 -6.30
CA TYR A 213 -13.61 -5.42 -5.13
C TYR A 213 -13.73 -3.90 -5.30
N LEU A 214 -13.48 -3.41 -6.52
CA LEU A 214 -13.64 -2.01 -6.88
C LEU A 214 -15.10 -1.57 -6.74
N LEU A 215 -16.04 -2.36 -7.26
CA LEU A 215 -17.47 -2.12 -7.15
C LEU A 215 -17.93 -2.10 -5.69
N LEU A 216 -17.54 -3.11 -4.91
CA LEU A 216 -17.87 -3.18 -3.48
C LEU A 216 -17.36 -1.95 -2.73
N GLY A 217 -16.10 -1.56 -2.97
CA GLY A 217 -15.52 -0.39 -2.33
C GLY A 217 -16.15 0.94 -2.77
N PHE A 218 -16.53 1.06 -4.04
CA PHE A 218 -17.26 2.22 -4.56
C PHE A 218 -18.62 2.37 -3.88
N ILE A 219 -19.42 1.29 -3.81
CA ILE A 219 -20.71 1.27 -3.14
C ILE A 219 -20.57 1.70 -1.68
N LEU A 220 -19.60 1.12 -0.95
CA LEU A 220 -19.35 1.46 0.45
C LEU A 220 -18.94 2.92 0.62
N ALA A 221 -18.10 3.46 -0.26
CA ALA A 221 -17.68 4.84 -0.18
C ALA A 221 -18.82 5.83 -0.43
N VAL A 222 -19.74 5.51 -1.36
CA VAL A 222 -20.91 6.34 -1.64
C VAL A 222 -21.92 6.32 -0.49
N ILE A 223 -22.19 5.14 0.08
CA ILE A 223 -23.14 4.96 1.20
C ILE A 223 -22.61 5.62 2.46
N LEU A 224 -21.37 5.34 2.84
CA LEU A 224 -20.77 5.81 4.09
C LEU A 224 -20.13 7.20 3.98
N LYS A 225 -20.13 7.79 2.76
CA LYS A 225 -19.47 9.07 2.45
C LYS A 225 -18.02 9.08 2.94
N ASP A 226 -17.30 7.99 2.67
CA ASP A 226 -15.93 7.79 3.16
C ASP A 226 -15.08 7.01 2.15
N ASN A 227 -14.11 7.69 1.54
CA ASN A 227 -13.18 7.08 0.59
C ASN A 227 -12.37 5.91 1.17
N ARG A 228 -12.20 5.85 2.50
CA ARG A 228 -11.46 4.77 3.17
C ARG A 228 -12.37 3.64 3.65
N ALA A 229 -13.66 3.65 3.31
CA ALA A 229 -14.64 2.66 3.75
C ALA A 229 -14.23 1.21 3.38
N PHE A 230 -13.78 0.98 2.13
CA PHE A 230 -13.31 -0.34 1.71
C PHE A 230 -12.21 -0.87 2.62
N CYS A 231 -11.16 -0.08 2.84
CA CYS A 231 -10.03 -0.46 3.70
C CYS A 231 -10.44 -0.71 5.16
N LYS A 232 -11.50 -0.04 5.65
CA LYS A 232 -11.99 -0.21 7.02
C LYS A 232 -12.88 -1.45 7.19
N TYR A 233 -13.73 -1.73 6.22
CA TYR A 233 -14.86 -2.65 6.42
C TYR A 233 -14.82 -3.88 5.51
N ALA A 234 -14.30 -3.78 4.28
CA ALA A 234 -14.40 -4.84 3.28
C ALA A 234 -13.07 -5.43 2.83
N CYS A 235 -11.94 -4.76 3.05
CA CYS A 235 -10.63 -5.27 2.65
C CYS A 235 -10.32 -6.59 3.39
N PRO A 236 -10.27 -7.73 2.69
CA PRO A 236 -10.24 -9.04 3.35
C PRO A 236 -8.85 -9.35 3.93
N ILE A 237 -7.79 -8.71 3.42
CA ILE A 237 -6.42 -8.77 3.97
C ILE A 237 -6.37 -8.29 5.43
N THR A 238 -7.29 -7.41 5.83
CA THR A 238 -7.34 -6.91 7.22
C THR A 238 -7.63 -7.99 8.25
N VAL A 239 -8.15 -9.16 7.82
CA VAL A 239 -8.30 -10.34 8.67
C VAL A 239 -6.93 -10.89 9.07
N LEU A 240 -6.03 -11.09 8.11
CA LEU A 240 -4.66 -11.56 8.36
C LEU A 240 -3.86 -10.55 9.18
N LEU A 241 -3.95 -9.28 8.82
CA LEU A 241 -3.29 -8.17 9.53
C LEU A 241 -3.67 -8.09 11.01
N LYS A 242 -4.94 -8.34 11.33
CA LYS A 242 -5.42 -8.27 12.71
C LYS A 242 -5.06 -9.53 13.52
N ALA A 243 -4.86 -10.66 12.86
CA ALA A 243 -4.33 -11.85 13.52
C ALA A 243 -2.84 -11.66 13.88
N SER A 244 -2.11 -10.83 13.13
CA SER A 244 -0.69 -10.57 13.35
C SER A 244 -0.36 -9.37 14.26
N SER A 245 -1.33 -8.55 14.69
CA SER A 245 -1.11 -7.31 15.45
C SER A 245 -1.87 -7.27 16.77
#